data_AF-A0A6J4PJ36-F1
#
_entry.id   AF-A0A6J4PJ36-F1
#
_cell.length_a   1.000
_cell.length_b   1.000
_cell.length_c   1.000
_cell.angle_alpha   90.00
_cell.angle_beta   90.00
_cell.angle_gamma   90.00
#
_symmetry.space_group_name_H-M   'P 1'
#
loop_
_entity.id
_entity.type
_entity.pdbx_description
1 polymer ?
#
loop_
_entity_poly.entity_id
_entity_poly.type
_entity_poly.pdbx_seq_one_letter_code
_entity_poly.pdbx_strand_id
1 'polypeptide(L)'
;GSVPFLETLRDRAATEGDLWLAEKLTRHANDERRHGQIFAHALKQLNKQVIDFKNTPKPVEKSGEPKRNPFFDAYFEGYTSAELKPEAIDWIAFLASTYILELDASKDFVRMANVLPEDEPINANLKKGILSVASDETGHAAYLREALERRLTAGEVEAVIDSWRTRKVNAIVAMVGSFIQKSGKSPSLVQDGVPTEMSEAPEAALAA
;
A
#
# COMPACT_ATOMS: atom_id res chain seq x y z
N GLY A 1 -5.58 -3.50 -5.95
CA GLY A 1 -5.12 -3.19 -4.57
C GLY A 1 -4.02 -4.16 -4.20
N SER A 2 -3.28 -3.87 -3.14
CA SER A 2 -2.16 -4.70 -2.66
C SER A 2 -2.59 -6.13 -2.30
N VAL A 3 -3.75 -6.29 -1.65
CA VAL A 3 -4.25 -7.59 -1.17
C VAL A 3 -4.37 -8.65 -2.29
N PRO A 4 -5.17 -8.47 -3.38
CA PRO A 4 -5.23 -9.47 -4.44
C PRO A 4 -3.87 -9.78 -5.09
N PHE A 5 -2.99 -8.78 -5.18
CA PHE A 5 -1.66 -8.96 -5.74
C PHE A 5 -0.79 -9.88 -4.88
N LEU A 6 -0.79 -9.65 -3.56
CA LEU A 6 -0.07 -10.47 -2.58
C LEU A 6 -0.65 -11.90 -2.50
N GLU A 7 -1.97 -12.07 -2.65
CA GLU A 7 -2.59 -13.40 -2.68
C GLU A 7 -2.19 -14.21 -3.91
N THR A 8 -2.13 -13.57 -5.09
CA THR A 8 -1.64 -14.25 -6.29
C THR A 8 -0.16 -14.61 -6.16
N LEU A 9 0.66 -13.74 -5.56
CA LEU A 9 2.06 -14.07 -5.25
C LEU A 9 2.19 -15.21 -4.24
N ARG A 10 1.32 -15.26 -3.22
CA ARG A 10 1.26 -16.38 -2.26
C ARG A 10 1.01 -17.68 -3.00
N ASP A 11 -0.01 -17.71 -3.85
CA ASP A 11 -0.40 -18.92 -4.59
C ASP A 11 0.71 -19.38 -5.54
N ARG A 12 1.38 -18.41 -6.19
CA ARG A 12 2.56 -18.68 -7.01
C ARG A 12 3.72 -19.24 -6.19
N ALA A 13 4.08 -18.61 -5.07
CA ALA A 13 5.15 -19.09 -4.20
C ALA A 13 4.88 -20.52 -3.70
N ALA A 14 3.63 -20.82 -3.32
CA ALA A 14 3.23 -22.17 -2.94
C ALA A 14 3.35 -23.17 -4.09
N THR A 15 2.92 -22.79 -5.30
CA THR A 15 3.01 -23.62 -6.52
C THR A 15 4.48 -23.90 -6.91
N GLU A 16 5.36 -22.92 -6.70
CA GLU A 16 6.80 -23.05 -6.93
C GLU A 16 7.55 -23.77 -5.80
N GLY A 17 6.85 -24.16 -4.72
CA GLY A 17 7.42 -24.92 -3.60
C GLY A 17 8.05 -24.08 -2.49
N ASP A 18 7.99 -22.75 -2.55
CA ASP A 18 8.43 -21.86 -1.48
C ASP A 18 7.31 -21.59 -0.47
N LEU A 19 7.03 -22.60 0.36
CA LEU A 19 5.98 -22.53 1.39
C LEU A 19 6.26 -21.46 2.45
N TRP A 20 7.53 -21.17 2.73
CA TRP A 20 7.91 -20.13 3.68
C TRP A 20 7.51 -18.75 3.15
N LEU A 21 7.82 -18.46 1.88
CA LEU A 21 7.44 -17.18 1.27
C LEU A 21 5.92 -17.07 1.13
N ALA A 22 5.23 -18.16 0.78
CA ALA A 22 3.77 -18.20 0.73
C ALA A 22 3.14 -17.85 2.10
N GLU A 23 3.68 -18.39 3.19
CA GLU A 23 3.22 -18.07 4.55
C GLU A 23 3.42 -16.58 4.88
N LYS A 24 4.59 -16.02 4.56
CA LYS A 24 4.88 -14.59 4.77
C LYS A 24 3.95 -13.69 3.96
N LEU A 25 3.72 -14.01 2.68
CA LEU A 25 2.80 -13.28 1.81
C LEU A 25 1.35 -13.38 2.29
N THR A 26 0.95 -14.51 2.88
CA THR A 26 -0.37 -14.67 3.50
C THR A 26 -0.57 -13.70 4.66
N ARG A 27 0.43 -13.60 5.55
CA ARG A 27 0.40 -12.67 6.68
C ARG A 27 0.36 -11.22 6.19
N HIS A 28 1.26 -10.87 5.27
CA HIS A 28 1.29 -9.55 4.65
C HIS A 28 -0.06 -9.17 4.04
N ALA A 29 -0.69 -10.05 3.26
CA ALA A 29 -2.02 -9.80 2.70
C ALA A 29 -3.12 -9.59 3.77
N ASN A 30 -3.03 -10.27 4.92
CA ASN A 30 -3.97 -10.09 6.03
C ASN A 30 -3.75 -8.75 6.75
N ASP A 31 -2.49 -8.35 6.94
CA ASP A 31 -2.14 -7.07 7.54
C ASP A 31 -2.62 -5.93 6.64
N GLU A 32 -2.43 -6.02 5.32
CA GLU A 32 -2.96 -5.05 4.35
C GLU A 32 -4.49 -4.88 4.39
N ARG A 33 -5.24 -5.96 4.64
CA ARG A 33 -6.69 -5.86 4.85
C ARG A 33 -7.01 -5.08 6.12
N ARG A 34 -6.31 -5.39 7.20
CA ARG A 34 -6.48 -4.71 8.49
C ARG A 34 -6.07 -3.24 8.40
N HIS A 35 -5.00 -2.91 7.68
CA HIS A 35 -4.58 -1.53 7.42
C HIS A 35 -5.73 -0.74 6.76
N GLY A 36 -6.33 -1.31 5.71
CA GLY A 36 -7.50 -0.70 5.07
C GLY A 36 -8.68 -0.46 6.02
N GLN A 37 -8.95 -1.39 6.93
CA GLN A 37 -10.02 -1.24 7.94
C GLN A 37 -9.70 -0.13 8.96
N ILE A 38 -8.45 -0.02 9.41
CA ILE A 38 -8.01 1.04 10.34
C ILE A 38 -8.29 2.42 9.73
N PHE A 39 -7.86 2.65 8.49
CA PHE A 39 -8.07 3.94 7.82
C PHE A 39 -9.53 4.19 7.47
N ALA A 40 -10.28 3.18 7.02
CA ALA A 40 -11.70 3.33 6.74
C ALA A 40 -12.50 3.71 8.00
N HIS A 41 -12.19 3.08 9.14
CA HIS A 41 -12.81 3.40 10.42
C HIS A 41 -12.48 4.84 10.87
N ALA A 42 -11.22 5.26 10.75
CA ALA A 42 -10.82 6.61 11.10
C ALA A 42 -11.49 7.67 10.22
N LEU A 43 -11.60 7.46 8.91
CA LEU A 43 -12.33 8.36 8.02
C LEU A 43 -13.79 8.50 8.45
N LYS A 44 -14.46 7.40 8.80
CA LYS A 44 -15.83 7.42 9.31
C LYS A 44 -15.95 8.26 10.59
N GLN A 45 -15.02 8.12 11.53
CA GLN A 45 -15.01 8.91 12.77
C GLN A 45 -14.81 10.41 12.52
N LEU A 46 -14.15 10.77 11.42
CA LEU A 46 -13.96 12.16 10.99
C LEU A 46 -15.08 12.67 10.07
N ASN A 47 -16.19 11.92 9.93
CA ASN A 47 -17.27 12.19 8.97
C ASN A 47 -16.77 12.37 7.52
N LYS A 48 -15.72 11.63 7.15
CA LYS A 48 -15.17 11.56 5.80
C LYS A 48 -15.49 10.20 5.18
N GLN A 49 -15.68 10.18 3.87
CA GLN A 49 -15.78 8.93 3.10
C GLN A 49 -14.72 8.92 1.99
N VAL A 50 -14.18 7.74 1.71
CA VAL A 50 -13.33 7.52 0.53
C VAL A 50 -14.21 7.72 -0.71
N ILE A 51 -13.74 8.53 -1.66
CA ILE A 51 -14.45 8.70 -2.93
C ILE A 51 -14.50 7.35 -3.65
N ASP A 52 -15.69 6.90 -4.03
CA ASP A 52 -15.80 5.77 -4.95
C ASP A 52 -15.39 6.21 -6.36
N PHE A 53 -14.10 6.04 -6.65
CA PHE A 53 -13.52 6.34 -7.96
C PHE A 53 -14.14 5.52 -9.11
N LYS A 54 -14.91 4.47 -8.83
CA LYS A 54 -15.67 3.75 -9.87
C LYS A 54 -16.93 4.51 -10.31
N ASN A 55 -17.46 5.37 -9.46
CA ASN A 55 -18.70 6.13 -9.69
C ASN A 55 -18.45 7.62 -9.98
N THR A 56 -17.19 8.05 -10.03
CA THR A 56 -16.84 9.42 -10.43
C THR A 56 -16.80 9.50 -11.97
N PRO A 57 -17.50 10.44 -12.63
CA PRO A 57 -17.46 10.56 -14.08
C PRO A 57 -16.02 10.79 -14.54
N LYS A 58 -15.48 9.81 -15.28
CA LYS A 58 -14.13 9.91 -15.86
C LYS A 58 -14.15 11.06 -16.87
N PRO A 59 -13.23 12.04 -16.77
CA PRO A 59 -13.04 12.98 -17.86
C PRO A 59 -12.70 12.17 -19.12
N VAL A 60 -13.28 12.56 -20.26
CA VAL A 60 -13.13 11.87 -21.54
C VAL A 60 -11.65 11.91 -21.96
N GLU A 61 -10.89 10.87 -21.64
CA GLU A 61 -9.50 10.72 -22.12
C GLU A 61 -9.52 10.16 -23.54
N LYS A 62 -8.96 10.95 -24.47
CA LYS A 62 -8.62 10.52 -25.82
C LYS A 62 -7.49 9.47 -25.74
N SER A 63 -7.79 8.27 -26.21
CA SER A 63 -6.87 7.23 -26.72
C SER A 63 -5.66 6.82 -25.86
N GLY A 64 -5.68 5.56 -25.40
CA GLY A 64 -4.47 4.76 -25.15
C GLY A 64 -4.09 4.62 -23.67
N GLU A 65 -4.48 3.47 -23.10
CA GLU A 65 -4.13 2.92 -21.77
C GLU A 65 -4.33 3.84 -20.53
N PRO A 66 -4.86 3.31 -19.41
CA PRO A 66 -4.99 4.11 -18.20
C PRO A 66 -3.60 4.58 -17.75
N LYS A 67 -3.37 5.90 -17.77
CA LYS A 67 -2.11 6.51 -17.31
C LYS A 67 -1.87 6.09 -15.86
N ARG A 68 -0.82 5.29 -15.67
CA ARG A 68 -0.29 4.91 -14.37
C ARG A 68 0.19 6.17 -13.63
N ASN A 69 0.29 6.05 -12.30
CA ASN A 69 0.80 7.13 -11.46
C ASN A 69 2.24 7.48 -11.94
N PRO A 70 2.58 8.76 -12.17
CA PRO A 70 3.93 9.18 -12.58
C PRO A 70 5.06 8.62 -11.72
N PHE A 71 4.82 8.45 -10.41
CA PHE A 71 5.77 7.76 -9.54
C PHE A 71 5.97 6.30 -9.96
N PHE A 72 4.89 5.57 -10.21
CA PHE A 72 4.93 4.14 -10.53
C PHE A 72 5.65 3.89 -11.86
N ASP A 73 5.37 4.72 -12.87
CA ASP A 73 6.03 4.61 -14.19
C ASP A 73 7.54 4.83 -14.09
N ALA A 74 7.96 5.82 -13.31
CA ALA A 74 9.39 6.08 -13.10
C ALA A 74 10.04 5.03 -12.18
N TYR A 75 9.33 4.53 -11.17
CA TYR A 75 9.88 3.56 -10.22
C TYR A 75 10.17 2.22 -10.89
N PHE A 76 9.26 1.78 -11.76
CA PHE A 76 9.38 0.55 -12.55
C PHE A 76 9.87 0.81 -13.98
N GLU A 77 10.63 1.88 -14.22
CA GLU A 77 11.21 2.17 -15.53
C GLU A 77 11.98 0.95 -16.07
N GLY A 78 11.69 0.59 -17.33
CA GLY A 78 12.24 -0.60 -17.99
C GLY A 78 11.41 -1.88 -17.80
N TYR A 79 10.34 -1.86 -17.00
CA TYR A 79 9.39 -2.96 -16.91
C TYR A 79 8.10 -2.66 -17.67
N THR A 80 7.63 -3.64 -18.43
CA THR A 80 6.33 -3.61 -19.07
C THR A 80 5.21 -3.88 -18.07
N SER A 81 3.99 -3.48 -18.42
CA SER A 81 2.81 -3.79 -17.62
C SER A 81 2.57 -5.28 -17.41
N ALA A 82 3.00 -6.12 -18.35
CA ALA A 82 2.89 -7.57 -18.26
C ALA A 82 3.90 -8.16 -17.26
N GLU A 83 5.14 -7.67 -17.26
CA GLU A 83 6.19 -8.10 -16.34
C GLU A 83 5.91 -7.71 -14.89
N LEU A 84 5.09 -6.69 -14.64
CA LEU A 84 4.73 -6.27 -13.28
C LEU A 84 3.49 -6.99 -12.73
N LYS A 85 2.94 -7.96 -13.45
CA LYS A 85 1.83 -8.77 -12.94
C LYS A 85 2.33 -9.79 -11.92
N PRO A 86 1.54 -10.15 -10.88
CA PRO A 86 2.01 -11.05 -9.84
C PRO A 86 2.37 -12.45 -10.38
N GLU A 87 1.74 -12.87 -11.48
CA GLU A 87 2.04 -14.14 -12.14
C GLU A 87 3.39 -14.13 -12.87
N ALA A 88 3.94 -12.95 -13.20
CA ALA A 88 5.08 -12.80 -14.11
C ALA A 88 6.28 -12.07 -13.51
N ILE A 89 6.07 -11.25 -12.46
CA ILE A 89 7.13 -10.42 -11.89
C ILE A 89 8.29 -11.27 -11.38
N ASP A 90 9.51 -10.87 -11.73
CA ASP A 90 10.70 -11.50 -11.19
C ASP A 90 10.73 -11.37 -9.65
N TRP A 91 11.10 -12.44 -8.96
CA TRP A 91 11.09 -12.45 -7.50
C TRP A 91 12.04 -11.40 -6.92
N ILE A 92 13.22 -11.22 -7.49
CA ILE A 92 14.18 -10.23 -6.99
C ILE A 92 13.63 -8.82 -7.22
N ALA A 93 13.03 -8.56 -8.37
CA ALA A 93 12.36 -7.30 -8.65
C ALA A 93 11.22 -7.01 -7.65
N PHE A 94 10.32 -7.98 -7.41
CA PHE A 94 9.25 -7.83 -6.42
C PHE A 94 9.80 -7.60 -5.01
N LEU A 95 10.67 -8.47 -4.53
CA LEU A 95 11.16 -8.45 -3.15
C LEU A 95 11.92 -7.15 -2.84
N ALA A 96 12.82 -6.74 -3.74
CA ALA A 96 13.63 -5.55 -3.53
C ALA A 96 12.84 -4.25 -3.71
N SER A 97 11.97 -4.18 -4.73
CA SER A 97 11.12 -2.99 -4.93
C SER A 97 10.15 -2.79 -3.78
N THR A 98 9.54 -3.88 -3.30
CA THR A 98 8.57 -3.83 -2.19
C THR A 98 9.29 -3.55 -0.88
N TYR A 99 10.46 -4.15 -0.63
CA TYR A 99 11.28 -3.88 0.58
C TYR A 99 11.51 -2.38 0.79
N ILE A 100 11.89 -1.67 -0.28
CA ILE A 100 12.13 -0.22 -0.24
C ILE A 100 10.85 0.58 0.04
N LEU A 101 9.71 0.13 -0.48
CA LEU A 101 8.43 0.78 -0.23
C LEU A 101 7.97 0.56 1.23
N GLU A 102 7.99 -0.67 1.74
CA GLU A 102 7.55 -0.97 3.11
C GLU A 102 8.47 -0.35 4.16
N LEU A 103 9.80 -0.38 3.94
CA LEU A 103 10.77 0.19 4.88
C LEU A 103 10.57 1.70 5.06
N ASP A 104 10.17 2.40 4.01
CA ASP A 104 9.94 3.83 4.11
C ASP A 104 8.51 4.15 4.54
N ALA A 105 7.51 3.35 4.12
CA ALA A 105 6.14 3.44 4.62
C ALA A 105 6.10 3.31 6.15
N SER A 106 6.87 2.38 6.73
CA SER A 106 6.96 2.23 8.19
C SER A 106 7.40 3.54 8.88
N LYS A 107 8.42 4.21 8.33
CA LYS A 107 8.92 5.49 8.85
C LYS A 107 7.93 6.61 8.63
N ASP A 108 7.25 6.64 7.49
CA ASP A 108 6.26 7.65 7.16
C ASP A 108 5.04 7.53 8.08
N PHE A 109 4.57 6.32 8.36
CA PHE A 109 3.50 6.11 9.34
C PHE A 109 3.91 6.54 10.75
N VAL A 110 5.15 6.27 11.21
CA VAL A 110 5.63 6.81 12.49
C VAL A 110 5.60 8.35 12.50
N ARG A 111 6.05 9.00 11.42
CA ARG A 111 6.01 10.47 11.31
C ARG A 111 4.58 11.00 11.32
N MET A 112 3.68 10.36 10.58
CA MET A 112 2.25 10.70 10.55
C MET A 112 1.59 10.54 11.92
N ALA A 113 1.89 9.46 12.64
CA ALA A 113 1.39 9.24 13.99
C ALA A 113 1.89 10.32 14.97
N ASN A 114 3.14 10.76 14.83
CA ASN A 114 3.75 11.74 15.72
C ASN A 114 3.20 13.17 15.55
N VAL A 115 2.56 13.49 14.43
CA VAL A 115 1.93 14.80 14.23
C VAL A 115 0.48 14.86 14.74
N LEU A 116 -0.13 13.72 15.08
CA LEU A 116 -1.48 13.69 15.61
C LEU A 116 -1.50 14.15 17.08
N PRO A 117 -2.42 15.04 17.46
CA PRO A 117 -2.58 15.46 18.84
C PRO A 117 -3.19 14.32 19.67
N GLU A 118 -2.91 14.28 20.97
CA GLU A 118 -3.35 13.21 21.88
C GLU A 118 -4.41 13.67 22.90
N ASP A 119 -4.83 14.93 22.81
CA ASP A 119 -5.85 15.53 23.68
C ASP A 119 -7.26 15.02 23.40
N GLU A 120 -7.54 14.58 22.17
CA GLU A 120 -8.83 14.02 21.77
C GLU A 120 -8.77 12.48 21.58
N PRO A 121 -9.77 11.73 22.10
CA PRO A 121 -9.80 10.27 21.97
C PRO A 121 -9.78 9.74 20.52
N ILE A 122 -10.35 10.49 19.57
CA ILE A 122 -10.35 10.10 18.15
C ILE A 122 -8.92 10.12 17.59
N ASN A 123 -8.18 11.19 17.86
CA ASN A 123 -6.80 11.35 17.38
C ASN A 123 -5.85 10.38 18.09
N ALA A 124 -6.05 10.12 19.39
CA ALA A 124 -5.30 9.11 20.13
C ALA A 124 -5.50 7.68 19.58
N ASN A 125 -6.73 7.31 19.25
CA ASN A 125 -7.04 6.01 18.65
C ASN A 125 -6.48 5.88 17.22
N LEU A 126 -6.59 6.93 16.40
CA LEU A 126 -6.00 6.96 15.06
C LEU A 126 -4.47 6.82 15.14
N LYS A 127 -3.82 7.55 16.07
CA LYS A 127 -2.38 7.45 16.30
C LYS A 127 -1.97 6.02 16.63
N LYS A 128 -2.68 5.35 17.55
CA LYS A 128 -2.45 3.94 17.87
C LYS A 128 -2.60 3.03 16.64
N GLY A 129 -3.63 3.27 15.83
CA GLY A 129 -3.85 2.55 14.58
C GLY A 129 -2.68 2.69 13.61
N ILE A 130 -2.24 3.92 13.35
CA ILE A 130 -1.10 4.21 12.45
C ILE A 130 0.20 3.59 12.97
N LEU A 131 0.46 3.64 14.29
CA LEU A 131 1.65 3.01 14.88
C LEU A 131 1.61 1.48 14.75
N SER A 132 0.42 0.87 14.81
CA SER A 132 0.28 -0.56 14.52
C SER A 132 0.68 -0.85 13.07
N VAL A 133 0.16 -0.09 12.10
CA VAL A 133 0.52 -0.23 10.68
C VAL A 133 2.04 -0.09 10.50
N ALA A 134 2.66 0.91 11.11
CA ALA A 134 4.11 1.10 11.02
C ALA A 134 4.92 -0.12 11.53
N SER A 135 4.44 -0.78 12.58
CA SER A 135 5.04 -2.01 13.10
C SER A 135 4.92 -3.15 12.09
N ASP A 136 3.76 -3.28 11.46
CA ASP A 136 3.50 -4.30 10.45
C ASP A 136 4.40 -4.09 9.22
N GLU A 137 4.52 -2.85 8.71
CA GLU A 137 5.40 -2.53 7.59
C GLU A 137 6.88 -2.79 7.88
N THR A 138 7.29 -2.62 9.14
CA THR A 138 8.65 -3.00 9.57
C THR A 138 8.84 -4.52 9.46
N GLY A 139 7.83 -5.30 9.85
CA GLY A 139 7.82 -6.75 9.68
C GLY A 139 7.80 -7.17 8.21
N HIS A 140 7.06 -6.45 7.36
CA HIS A 140 7.03 -6.68 5.92
C HIS A 140 8.41 -6.47 5.30
N ALA A 141 9.04 -5.32 5.56
CA ALA A 141 10.40 -5.04 5.11
C ALA A 141 11.40 -6.11 5.59
N ALA A 142 11.30 -6.55 6.86
CA ALA A 142 12.20 -7.56 7.39
C ALA A 142 12.13 -8.89 6.64
N TYR A 143 10.92 -9.43 6.40
CA TYR A 143 10.81 -10.71 5.68
C TYR A 143 11.20 -10.58 4.20
N LEU A 144 10.94 -9.43 3.57
CA LEU A 144 11.31 -9.19 2.17
C LEU A 144 12.84 -9.20 2.01
N ARG A 145 13.57 -8.60 2.97
CA ARG A 145 15.03 -8.68 3.02
C ARG A 145 15.52 -10.09 3.29
N GLU A 146 14.92 -10.81 4.24
CA GLU A 146 15.25 -12.22 4.48
C GLU A 146 15.02 -13.08 3.23
N ALA A 147 13.96 -12.82 2.47
CA ALA A 147 13.65 -13.52 1.23
C ALA A 147 14.71 -13.27 0.14
N LEU A 148 15.29 -12.07 0.08
CA LEU A 148 16.45 -11.75 -0.77
C LEU A 148 17.70 -12.48 -0.29
N GLU A 149 17.99 -12.45 1.01
CA GLU A 149 19.17 -13.10 1.61
C GLU A 149 19.15 -14.64 1.44
N ARG A 150 17.96 -15.24 1.32
CA ARG A 150 17.80 -16.67 0.97
C ARG A 150 18.12 -17.01 -0.48
N ARG A 151 18.14 -16.01 -1.37
CA ARG A 151 18.26 -16.17 -2.84
C ARG A 151 19.58 -15.64 -3.39
N LEU A 152 20.18 -14.68 -2.71
CA LEU A 152 21.32 -13.90 -3.17
C LEU A 152 22.42 -13.89 -2.11
N THR A 153 23.66 -13.66 -2.54
CA THR A 153 24.75 -13.36 -1.60
C THR A 153 24.57 -11.99 -0.96
N ALA A 154 25.19 -11.75 0.19
CA ALA A 154 25.08 -10.46 0.89
C ALA A 154 25.45 -9.26 0.00
N GLY A 155 26.48 -9.39 -0.86
CA GLY A 155 26.87 -8.33 -1.78
C GLY A 155 25.81 -8.05 -2.85
N GLU A 156 25.15 -9.08 -3.37
CA GLU A 156 24.07 -8.95 -4.36
C GLU A 156 22.80 -8.37 -3.73
N VAL A 157 22.48 -8.73 -2.48
CA VAL A 157 21.36 -8.14 -1.72
C VAL A 157 21.54 -6.64 -1.60
N GLU A 158 22.71 -6.17 -1.14
CA GLU A 158 22.96 -4.74 -0.98
C GLU A 158 22.96 -4.02 -2.33
N ALA A 159 23.55 -4.61 -3.38
CA ALA A 159 23.56 -4.04 -4.72
C ALA A 159 22.13 -3.86 -5.29
N VAL A 160 21.25 -4.84 -5.11
CA VAL A 160 19.88 -4.74 -5.62
C VAL A 160 19.04 -3.74 -4.81
N ILE A 161 19.23 -3.70 -3.48
CA ILE A 161 18.60 -2.72 -2.60
C ILE A 161 19.01 -1.29 -2.99
N ASP A 162 20.29 -1.05 -3.23
CA ASP A 162 20.79 0.27 -3.61
C ASP A 162 20.28 0.71 -5.00
N SER A 163 20.16 -0.23 -5.93
CA SER A 163 19.52 0.02 -7.23
C SER A 163 18.07 0.47 -7.08
N TRP A 164 17.26 -0.24 -6.28
CA TRP A 164 15.86 0.12 -6.06
C TRP A 164 15.69 1.40 -5.23
N ARG A 165 16.59 1.67 -4.29
CA ARG A 165 16.63 2.96 -3.58
C ARG A 165 16.87 4.11 -4.54
N THR A 166 17.81 3.95 -5.47
CA THR A 166 18.09 4.96 -6.52
C THR A 166 16.87 5.18 -7.42
N ARG A 167 16.21 4.09 -7.86
CA ARG A 167 14.96 4.17 -8.63
C ARG A 167 13.88 4.94 -7.89
N LYS A 168 13.71 4.73 -6.58
CA LYS A 168 12.74 5.48 -5.78
C LYS A 168 13.03 6.97 -5.78
N VAL A 169 14.29 7.35 -5.57
CA VAL A 169 14.70 8.77 -5.59
C VAL A 169 14.39 9.39 -6.94
N ASN A 170 14.74 8.73 -8.04
CA ASN A 170 14.44 9.20 -9.39
C ASN A 170 12.92 9.34 -9.60
N ALA A 171 12.13 8.39 -9.11
CA ALA A 171 10.67 8.42 -9.21
C ALA A 171 10.04 9.57 -8.42
N ILE A 172 10.56 9.88 -7.23
CA ILE A 172 10.11 11.05 -6.44
C ILE A 172 10.45 12.34 -7.19
N VAL A 173 11.67 12.47 -7.72
CA VAL A 173 12.10 13.66 -8.49
C VAL A 173 11.22 13.83 -9.74
N ALA A 174 10.95 12.76 -10.48
CA ALA A 174 10.08 12.77 -11.65
C ALA A 174 8.64 13.19 -11.29
N MET A 175 8.09 12.64 -10.20
CA MET A 175 6.77 13.00 -9.71
C MET A 175 6.70 14.49 -9.36
N VAL A 176 7.68 15.02 -8.60
CA VAL A 176 7.75 16.45 -8.23
C VAL A 176 7.88 17.34 -9.46
N GLY A 177 8.74 16.98 -10.42
CA GLY A 177 8.85 17.69 -11.70
C GLY A 177 7.52 17.76 -12.45
N SER A 178 6.76 16.66 -12.45
CA SER A 178 5.43 16.61 -13.08
C SER A 178 4.38 17.49 -12.37
N PHE A 179 4.45 17.61 -11.05
CA PHE A 179 3.56 18.49 -10.26
C PHE A 179 3.82 19.97 -10.56
N ILE A 180 5.10 20.37 -10.66
CA ILE A 180 5.49 21.73 -11.03
C ILE A 180 4.97 22.06 -12.44
N GLN A 181 5.12 21.15 -13.39
CA GLN A 181 4.63 21.34 -14.76
C GLN A 181 3.09 21.42 -14.86
N LYS A 182 2.35 20.73 -13.99
CA LYS A 182 0.88 20.68 -13.99
C LYS A 182 0.19 21.75 -13.12
N SER A 183 0.93 22.74 -12.60
CA SER A 183 0.38 23.86 -11.80
C SER A 183 -0.43 23.41 -10.55
N GLY A 184 -0.04 22.32 -9.89
CA GLY A 184 -0.47 22.03 -8.52
C GLY A 184 -1.92 21.57 -8.29
N LYS A 185 -2.71 21.23 -9.32
CA LYS A 185 -4.06 20.67 -9.11
C LYS A 185 -4.00 19.18 -8.76
N SER A 186 -3.96 18.85 -7.47
CA SER A 186 -4.22 17.50 -6.97
C SER A 186 -5.75 17.31 -6.75
N PRO A 187 -6.36 16.24 -7.27
CA PRO A 187 -7.75 15.89 -6.95
C PRO A 187 -7.89 15.59 -5.44
N SER A 188 -9.00 16.01 -4.82
CA SER A 188 -9.35 15.55 -3.47
C SER A 188 -9.57 14.04 -3.49
N LEU A 189 -9.09 13.32 -2.46
CA LEU A 189 -9.26 11.87 -2.32
C LEU A 189 -10.41 11.48 -1.38
N VAL A 190 -11.02 12.46 -0.72
CA VAL A 190 -12.13 12.27 0.24
C VAL A 190 -13.24 13.26 -0.05
N GLN A 191 -14.48 12.85 0.28
CA GLN A 191 -15.66 13.70 0.29
C GLN A 191 -16.17 13.84 1.74
N ASP A 192 -16.76 15.00 2.04
CA ASP A 192 -17.51 15.19 3.28
C ASP A 192 -18.74 14.27 3.25
N GLY A 193 -18.86 13.39 4.24
CA GLY A 193 -19.98 12.47 4.37
C GLY A 193 -21.04 13.00 5.34
N VAL A 194 -22.31 12.79 5.04
CA VAL A 194 -23.38 12.85 6.06
C VAL A 194 -23.41 11.50 6.77
N PRO A 195 -23.43 11.42 8.11
CA PRO A 195 -23.47 10.15 8.82
C PRO A 195 -24.75 9.38 8.44
N THR A 196 -24.62 8.27 7.73
CA THR A 196 -25.72 7.32 7.61
C THR A 196 -25.80 6.54 8.91
N GLU A 197 -26.90 6.72 9.65
CA GLU A 197 -27.23 5.95 10.83
C GLU A 197 -27.04 4.46 10.55
N MET A 198 -26.36 3.76 11.46
CA MET A 198 -26.29 2.31 11.37
C MET A 198 -27.70 1.79 11.62
N SER A 199 -28.28 1.08 10.64
CA SER A 199 -29.41 0.20 10.93
C SER A 199 -28.93 -0.78 11.98
N GLU A 200 -29.46 -0.65 13.20
CA GLU A 200 -29.38 -1.68 14.21
C GLU A 200 -29.89 -2.98 13.58
N ALA A 201 -29.11 -4.05 13.75
CA ALA A 201 -29.54 -5.39 13.39
C ALA A 201 -30.81 -5.72 14.20
N PRO A 202 -31.81 -6.42 13.62
CA PRO A 202 -33.03 -6.71 14.34
C PRO A 202 -32.73 -7.60 15.55
N GLU A 203 -33.13 -7.05 16.70
CA GLU A 203 -33.25 -7.69 17.99
C GLU A 203 -33.88 -9.08 17.86
N ALA A 204 -33.17 -10.11 18.34
CA ALA A 204 -33.70 -11.46 18.42
C ALA A 204 -34.91 -11.45 19.37
N ALA A 205 -36.09 -11.70 18.82
CA ALA A 205 -37.32 -11.82 19.58
C ALA A 205 -37.20 -12.95 20.63
N LEU A 206 -37.12 -12.55 21.89
CA LEU A 206 -37.45 -13.34 23.07
C LEU A 206 -38.95 -13.14 23.37
N ALA A 207 -39.76 -14.18 23.18
CA ALA A 207 -41.04 -14.42 23.85
C ALA A 207 -41.46 -15.86 23.50
N ALA A 208 -41.31 -16.81 24.43
CA ALA A 208 -42.28 -17.19 25.47
C ALA A 208 -43.02 -18.48 25.06
#